data_AF-A0A1W0AB39-F1
#
_entry.id   AF-A0A1W0AB39-F1
#
_cell.length_a   1.000
_cell.length_b   1.000
_cell.length_c   1.000
_cell.angle_alpha   90.00
_cell.angle_beta   90.00
_cell.angle_gamma   90.00
#
_symmetry.space_group_name_H-M   'P 1'
#
loop_
_entity.id
_entity.type
_entity.pdbx_description
1 polymer ?
#
loop_
_entity_poly.entity_id
_entity_poly.type
_entity_poly.pdbx_seq_one_letter_code
_entity_poly.pdbx_strand_id
1 'polypeptide(L)'
;MEIASDVRELLVGLKEPNTVAEQQVLLEIQDKHEAYCVLMHNFSAKVAELSLAMSPEARIFFYQLQRAIYQDWTSTITECAFFSSSHSPKTLECKLESYEQVVARCMGPDAKDVAKCSSQCAFSLDANDNPSIEQCVHMYEAHRQHFHQH
;
A
#
# COMPACT_ATOMS: atom_id res chain seq x y z
N MET A 1 4.26 -8.78 -6.32
CA MET A 1 5.05 -8.48 -5.12
C MET A 1 4.72 -9.55 -4.11
N GLU A 2 5.73 -10.26 -3.61
CA GLU A 2 5.55 -11.22 -2.52
C GLU A 2 5.58 -10.47 -1.20
N ILE A 3 4.60 -10.71 -0.33
CA ILE A 3 4.46 -10.08 0.98
C ILE A 3 4.62 -11.19 2.00
N ALA A 4 5.54 -11.02 2.94
CA ALA A 4 5.68 -11.94 4.07
C ALA A 4 4.34 -12.06 4.79
N SER A 5 3.91 -13.28 5.14
CA SER A 5 2.65 -13.51 5.83
C SER A 5 2.78 -13.44 7.36
N ASP A 6 3.98 -13.72 7.86
CA ASP A 6 4.30 -13.66 9.29
C ASP A 6 5.05 -12.35 9.60
N VAL A 7 4.53 -11.59 10.56
CA VAL A 7 5.17 -10.35 11.03
C VAL A 7 6.59 -10.60 11.53
N ARG A 8 6.90 -11.78 12.06
CA ARG A 8 8.26 -12.13 12.52
C ARG A 8 9.29 -12.12 11.39
N GLU A 9 8.87 -12.42 10.16
CA GLU A 9 9.74 -12.33 8.98
C GLU A 9 10.00 -10.87 8.57
N LEU A 10 9.10 -9.94 8.92
CA LEU A 10 9.31 -8.50 8.73
C LEU A 10 10.18 -7.90 9.83
N LEU A 11 10.12 -8.48 11.03
CA LEU A 11 10.76 -7.99 12.24
C LEU A 11 12.11 -8.68 12.54
N VAL A 12 12.81 -9.11 11.50
CA VAL A 12 14.09 -9.83 11.64
C VAL A 12 15.09 -8.97 12.43
N GLY A 13 15.62 -9.54 13.52
CA GLY A 13 16.59 -8.87 14.38
C GLY A 13 16.01 -8.08 15.55
N LEU A 14 14.66 -8.00 15.66
CA LEU A 14 14.05 -7.54 16.91
C LEU A 14 14.17 -8.61 17.99
N LYS A 15 14.38 -8.13 19.23
CA LYS A 15 14.41 -8.99 20.42
C LYS A 15 13.08 -9.73 20.53
N GLU A 16 13.16 -11.03 20.81
CA GLU A 16 11.95 -11.81 21.08
C GLU A 16 11.16 -11.22 22.26
N PRO A 17 9.82 -11.27 22.20
CA PRO A 17 8.98 -10.87 23.32
C PRO A 17 9.30 -11.75 24.52
N ASN A 18 9.65 -11.12 25.64
CA ASN A 18 10.02 -11.83 26.88
C ASN A 18 8.96 -11.65 27.97
N THR A 19 7.91 -10.88 27.71
CA THR A 19 6.78 -10.67 28.61
C THR A 19 5.45 -10.98 27.93
N VAL A 20 4.42 -11.30 28.74
CA VAL A 20 3.06 -11.54 28.25
C VAL A 20 2.49 -10.32 27.52
N ALA A 21 2.81 -9.11 27.98
CA ALA A 21 2.38 -7.87 27.35
C ALA A 21 3.00 -7.69 25.95
N GLU A 22 4.31 -7.91 25.82
CA GLU A 22 5.01 -7.87 24.53
C GLU A 22 4.48 -8.93 23.55
N GLN A 23 4.20 -10.13 24.05
CA GLN A 23 3.62 -11.21 23.25
C GLN A 23 2.21 -10.86 22.76
N GLN A 24 1.39 -10.25 23.62
CA GLN A 24 0.04 -9.80 23.27
C GLN A 24 0.08 -8.71 22.18
N VAL A 25 0.99 -7.74 22.28
CA VAL A 25 1.19 -6.72 21.26
C VAL A 25 1.57 -7.34 19.91
N LEU A 26 2.46 -8.33 19.89
CA LEU A 26 2.83 -9.01 18.65
C LEU A 26 1.67 -9.78 18.01
N LEU A 27 0.80 -10.40 18.82
CA LEU A 27 -0.41 -11.05 18.30
C LEU A 27 -1.36 -10.02 17.67
N GLU A 28 -1.56 -8.87 18.32
CA GLU A 28 -2.37 -7.79 17.75
C GLU A 28 -1.79 -7.23 16.44
N ILE A 29 -0.46 -7.09 16.36
CA ILE A 29 0.22 -6.69 15.12
C ILE A 29 0.02 -7.75 14.03
N GLN A 30 0.13 -9.04 14.37
CA GLN A 30 -0.11 -10.16 13.44
C GLN A 30 -1.53 -10.14 12.88
N ASP A 31 -2.55 -9.98 13.74
CA ASP A 31 -3.95 -9.91 13.30
C ASP A 31 -4.17 -8.77 12.29
N LYS A 32 -3.57 -7.59 12.55
CA LYS A 32 -3.64 -6.47 11.61
C LYS A 32 -2.83 -6.73 10.33
N HIS A 33 -1.72 -7.46 10.42
CA HIS A 33 -0.93 -7.83 9.25
C HIS A 33 -1.64 -8.81 8.32
N GLU A 34 -2.41 -9.74 8.87
CA GLU A 34 -3.24 -10.64 8.06
C GLU A 34 -4.29 -9.86 7.26
N ALA A 35 -4.97 -8.90 7.89
CA ALA A 35 -5.90 -8.01 7.20
C ALA A 35 -5.22 -7.20 6.09
N TYR A 36 -4.00 -6.69 6.35
CA TYR A 36 -3.18 -6.02 5.35
C TYR A 36 -2.84 -6.93 4.17
N CYS A 37 -2.43 -8.17 4.44
CA CYS A 37 -2.11 -9.16 3.40
C CYS A 37 -3.32 -9.46 2.50
N VAL A 38 -4.51 -9.60 3.10
CA VAL A 38 -5.76 -9.76 2.34
C VAL A 38 -6.03 -8.54 1.45
N LEU A 39 -5.91 -7.33 1.98
CA LEU A 39 -6.08 -6.08 1.22
C LEU A 39 -5.14 -6.05 0.01
N MET A 40 -3.84 -6.29 0.23
CA MET A 40 -2.83 -6.21 -0.83
C MET A 40 -2.95 -7.33 -1.86
N HIS A 41 -3.38 -8.53 -1.45
CA HIS A 41 -3.68 -9.62 -2.36
C HIS A 41 -4.86 -9.25 -3.28
N ASN A 42 -5.95 -8.77 -2.71
CA ASN A 42 -7.13 -8.32 -3.46
C ASN A 42 -6.80 -7.16 -4.40
N PHE A 43 -5.99 -6.20 -3.93
CA PHE A 43 -5.53 -5.09 -4.76
C PHE A 43 -4.68 -5.58 -5.94
N SER A 44 -3.73 -6.47 -5.69
CA SER A 44 -2.87 -7.06 -6.73
C SER A 44 -3.66 -7.87 -7.76
N ALA A 45 -4.65 -8.65 -7.31
CA ALA A 45 -5.54 -9.40 -8.19
C ALA A 45 -6.30 -8.45 -9.14
N LYS A 46 -6.88 -7.37 -8.61
CA LYS A 46 -7.57 -6.36 -9.44
C LYS A 46 -6.64 -5.67 -10.44
N VAL A 47 -5.41 -5.33 -10.04
CA VAL A 47 -4.39 -4.78 -10.97
C VAL A 47 -4.11 -5.79 -12.09
N ALA A 48 -3.94 -7.06 -11.75
CA ALA A 48 -3.67 -8.11 -12.74
C ALA A 48 -4.85 -8.31 -13.71
N GLU A 49 -6.09 -8.32 -13.22
CA GLU A 49 -7.31 -8.41 -14.03
C GLU A 49 -7.42 -7.27 -15.06
N LEU A 50 -7.06 -6.05 -14.66
CA LEU A 50 -7.13 -4.87 -15.53
C LEU A 50 -5.87 -4.68 -16.38
N SER A 51 -4.82 -5.49 -16.20
CA SER A 51 -3.47 -5.23 -16.74
C SER A 51 -3.41 -5.10 -18.25
N LEU A 52 -4.22 -5.88 -18.98
CA LEU A 52 -4.30 -5.83 -20.44
C LEU A 52 -5.02 -4.59 -20.97
N ALA A 53 -5.92 -4.02 -20.16
CA ALA A 53 -6.66 -2.81 -20.51
C ALA A 53 -5.94 -1.53 -20.04
N MET A 54 -4.86 -1.67 -19.27
CA MET A 54 -4.09 -0.56 -18.71
C MET A 54 -2.95 -0.12 -19.63
N SER A 55 -2.76 1.20 -19.74
CA SER A 55 -1.55 1.77 -20.31
C SER A 55 -0.29 1.35 -19.51
N PRO A 56 0.91 1.33 -20.13
CA PRO A 56 2.16 1.11 -19.41
C PRO A 56 2.33 2.05 -18.20
N GLU A 57 1.95 3.32 -18.34
CA GLU A 57 2.04 4.33 -17.31
C GLU A 57 1.11 4.02 -16.13
N ALA A 58 -0.12 3.59 -16.39
CA ALA A 58 -1.05 3.16 -15.35
C ALA A 58 -0.52 1.93 -14.60
N ARG A 59 0.11 0.97 -15.31
CA ARG A 59 0.74 -0.20 -14.66
C ARG A 59 1.90 0.20 -13.76
N ILE A 60 2.75 1.13 -14.19
CA ILE A 60 3.84 1.67 -13.36
C ILE A 60 3.28 2.38 -12.13
N PHE A 61 2.23 3.19 -12.29
CA PHE A 61 1.57 3.86 -11.18
C PHE A 61 1.07 2.87 -10.12
N PHE A 62 0.32 1.84 -10.50
CA PHE A 62 -0.21 0.87 -9.54
C PHE A 62 0.91 0.08 -8.85
N TYR A 63 1.99 -0.24 -9.57
CA TYR A 63 3.17 -0.84 -8.98
C TYR A 63 3.83 0.07 -7.94
N GLN A 64 3.99 1.37 -8.23
CA GLN A 64 4.56 2.33 -7.28
C GLN A 64 3.65 2.53 -6.06
N LEU A 65 2.33 2.58 -6.25
CA LEU A 65 1.38 2.66 -5.15
C LEU A 65 1.46 1.42 -4.23
N GLN A 66 1.56 0.21 -4.81
CA GLN A 66 1.76 -1.02 -4.04
C GLN A 66 3.05 -0.99 -3.21
N ARG A 67 4.15 -0.51 -3.80
CA ARG A 67 5.43 -0.35 -3.10
C ARG A 67 5.35 0.67 -1.98
N ALA A 68 4.74 1.82 -2.22
CA ALA A 68 4.59 2.88 -1.23
C ALA A 68 3.77 2.41 -0.02
N ILE A 69 2.65 1.71 -0.26
CA ILE A 69 1.83 1.09 0.79
C ILE A 69 2.66 0.07 1.59
N TYR A 70 3.40 -0.80 0.91
CA TYR A 70 4.21 -1.82 1.58
C TYR A 70 5.35 -1.24 2.43
N GLN A 71 6.05 -0.22 1.94
CA GLN A 71 7.11 0.43 2.70
C GLN A 71 6.58 1.17 3.93
N ASP A 72 5.48 1.92 3.77
CA ASP A 72 4.83 2.61 4.88
C ASP A 72 4.33 1.61 5.93
N TRP A 73 3.75 0.49 5.49
CA TRP A 73 3.27 -0.57 6.38
C TRP A 73 4.40 -1.24 7.16
N THR A 74 5.47 -1.65 6.49
CA THR A 74 6.62 -2.30 7.15
C THR A 74 7.34 -1.36 8.12
N SER A 75 7.46 -0.07 7.78
CA SER A 75 7.95 0.96 8.71
C SER A 75 7.05 1.08 9.94
N THR A 76 5.72 1.17 9.74
CA THR A 76 4.76 1.31 10.85
C THR A 76 4.75 0.07 11.75
N ILE A 77 4.83 -1.14 11.18
CA ILE A 77 4.96 -2.40 11.95
C ILE A 77 6.23 -2.36 12.81
N THR A 78 7.36 -1.94 12.23
CA THR A 78 8.64 -1.87 12.95
C THR A 78 8.57 -0.90 14.12
N GLU A 79 7.92 0.25 13.94
CA GLU A 79 7.70 1.24 15.00
C GLU A 79 6.77 0.70 16.09
N CYS A 80 5.67 0.03 15.74
CA CYS A 80 4.74 -0.56 16.71
C CYS A 80 5.36 -1.74 17.48
N ALA A 81 6.21 -2.52 16.83
CA ALA A 81 6.88 -3.66 17.45
C ALA A 81 8.06 -3.25 18.35
N PHE A 82 8.59 -2.03 18.19
CA PHE A 82 9.55 -1.49 19.12
C PHE A 82 8.86 -1.23 20.47
N PHE A 83 9.10 -2.08 21.46
CA PHE A 83 8.42 -2.02 22.77
C PHE A 83 8.66 -0.72 23.57
N SER A 84 9.60 0.11 23.14
CA SER A 84 9.85 1.45 23.68
C SER A 84 9.06 2.56 22.97
N SER A 85 8.31 2.24 21.92
CA SER A 85 7.61 3.24 21.11
C SER A 85 6.31 3.68 21.77
N SER A 86 5.89 4.91 21.46
CA SER A 86 4.57 5.43 21.82
C SER A 86 3.47 4.94 20.87
N HIS A 87 3.81 4.11 19.86
CA HIS A 87 2.93 3.77 18.76
C HIS A 87 2.15 2.50 19.10
N SER A 88 0.84 2.66 19.27
CA SER A 88 -0.05 1.55 19.60
C SER A 88 -0.45 0.75 18.36
N PRO A 89 -0.85 -0.53 18.49
CA PRO A 89 -1.46 -1.31 17.40
C PRO A 89 -2.66 -0.62 16.73
N LYS A 90 -3.32 0.35 17.39
CA LYS A 90 -4.36 1.18 16.77
C LYS A 90 -3.84 2.03 15.60
N THR A 91 -2.55 2.38 15.60
CA THR A 91 -1.93 3.09 14.46
C THR A 91 -2.00 2.22 13.20
N LEU A 92 -1.78 0.90 13.32
CA LEU A 92 -1.90 -0.04 12.20
C LEU A 92 -3.34 -0.13 11.69
N GLU A 93 -4.32 -0.07 12.58
CA GLU A 93 -5.74 -0.01 12.21
C GLU A 93 -6.06 1.26 11.40
N CYS A 94 -5.64 2.43 11.87
CA CYS A 94 -5.82 3.68 11.12
C CYS A 94 -5.11 3.68 9.75
N LYS A 95 -3.93 3.06 9.68
CA LYS A 95 -3.19 2.88 8.42
C LYS A 95 -3.94 1.97 7.45
N LEU A 96 -4.45 0.83 7.93
CA LEU A 96 -5.29 -0.09 7.14
C LEU A 96 -6.49 0.64 6.53
N GLU A 97 -7.27 1.35 7.34
CA GLU A 97 -8.42 2.12 6.87
C GLU A 97 -8.02 3.15 5.81
N SER A 98 -6.87 3.81 6.00
CA SER A 98 -6.34 4.78 5.03
C SER A 98 -5.96 4.10 3.72
N TYR A 99 -5.31 2.93 3.76
CA TYR A 99 -4.97 2.18 2.55
C TYR A 99 -6.21 1.66 1.82
N GLU A 100 -7.22 1.18 2.55
CA GLU A 100 -8.49 0.76 1.96
C GLU A 100 -9.16 1.91 1.20
N GLN A 101 -9.18 3.11 1.79
CA GLN A 101 -9.71 4.30 1.14
C GLN A 101 -8.92 4.67 -0.12
N VAL A 102 -7.59 4.65 -0.06
CA VAL A 102 -6.73 4.94 -1.22
C VAL A 102 -6.94 3.92 -2.33
N VAL A 103 -6.94 2.63 -2.00
CA VAL A 103 -7.18 1.55 -2.97
C VAL A 103 -8.57 1.67 -3.57
N ALA A 104 -9.62 1.87 -2.76
CA ALA A 104 -10.99 2.04 -3.24
C ALA A 104 -11.12 3.26 -4.17
N ARG A 105 -10.41 4.34 -3.87
CA ARG A 105 -10.38 5.55 -4.69
C ARG A 105 -9.70 5.33 -6.04
N CYS A 106 -8.56 4.64 -6.06
CA CYS A 106 -7.81 4.38 -7.29
C CYS A 106 -8.41 3.25 -8.14
N MET A 107 -9.11 2.31 -7.52
CA MET A 107 -9.73 1.13 -8.14
C MET A 107 -11.26 1.19 -8.19
N GLY A 108 -11.84 2.38 -8.07
CA GLY A 108 -13.28 2.60 -8.15
C GLY A 108 -13.87 2.34 -9.56
N PRO A 109 -15.18 2.57 -9.76
CA PRO A 109 -15.85 2.38 -11.05
C PRO A 109 -15.16 3.11 -12.21
N ASP A 110 -14.60 4.29 -11.93
CA ASP A 110 -13.92 5.17 -12.87
C ASP A 110 -12.47 4.71 -13.19
N ALA A 111 -11.95 3.70 -12.50
CA ALA A 111 -10.58 3.20 -12.71
C ALA A 111 -10.38 2.64 -14.13
N LYS A 112 -11.46 2.14 -14.76
CA LYS A 112 -11.44 1.67 -16.15
C LYS A 112 -11.19 2.79 -17.17
N ASP A 113 -11.51 4.04 -16.81
CA ASP A 113 -11.33 5.19 -17.68
C ASP A 113 -9.91 5.75 -17.53
N VAL A 114 -9.38 5.80 -16.30
CA VAL A 114 -7.97 6.15 -16.02
C VAL A 114 -7.00 5.13 -16.62
N ALA A 115 -7.36 3.85 -16.64
CA ALA A 115 -6.56 2.77 -17.25
C ALA A 115 -6.28 2.99 -18.75
N LYS A 116 -7.14 3.70 -19.48
CA LYS A 116 -7.08 3.83 -20.94
C LYS A 116 -6.36 5.08 -21.45
N CYS A 117 -6.02 6.01 -20.57
CA CYS A 117 -5.46 7.30 -20.99
C CYS A 117 -4.06 7.10 -21.58
N SER A 118 -3.92 7.38 -22.88
CA SER A 118 -2.68 7.22 -23.63
C SER A 118 -1.80 8.48 -23.56
N SER A 119 -0.57 8.30 -23.05
CA SER A 119 0.67 8.92 -23.52
C SER A 119 0.86 10.46 -23.53
N GLN A 120 -0.06 11.29 -23.04
CA GLN A 120 0.17 12.75 -22.94
C GLN A 120 0.17 13.31 -21.51
N CYS A 121 -0.25 12.53 -20.52
CA CYS A 121 -0.05 12.85 -19.11
C CYS A 121 1.40 12.50 -18.73
N ALA A 122 2.36 13.31 -19.16
CA ALA A 122 3.79 13.14 -18.90
C ALA A 122 4.12 13.34 -17.41
N PHE A 123 3.75 12.36 -16.58
CA PHE A 123 4.36 12.19 -15.28
C PHE A 123 5.32 11.01 -15.40
N SER A 124 6.60 11.33 -15.59
CA SER A 124 7.68 10.36 -15.58
C SER A 124 7.90 9.91 -14.13
N LEU A 125 7.05 8.99 -13.65
CA LEU A 125 7.47 8.12 -12.56
C LEU A 125 8.38 7.08 -13.18
N ASP A 126 9.67 7.21 -12.92
CA ASP A 126 10.57 6.12 -13.23
C ASP A 126 10.22 4.94 -12.33
N ALA A 127 10.41 3.71 -12.82
CA ALA A 127 10.22 2.52 -12.01
C ALA A 127 11.13 2.50 -10.76
N ASN A 128 12.18 3.32 -10.76
CA ASN A 128 13.13 3.49 -9.66
C ASN A 128 12.75 4.60 -8.67
N ASP A 129 11.74 5.41 -8.95
CA ASP A 129 11.26 6.38 -7.98
C ASP A 129 10.68 5.69 -6.75
N ASN A 130 10.76 6.37 -5.60
CA ASN A 130 10.23 5.89 -4.33
C ASN A 130 9.21 6.90 -3.75
N PRO A 131 8.09 7.14 -4.45
CA PRO A 131 7.12 8.13 -4.04
C PRO A 131 6.37 7.70 -2.77
N SER A 132 5.96 8.67 -1.96
CA SER A 132 5.02 8.44 -0.85
C SER A 132 3.62 8.10 -1.39
N ILE A 133 2.76 7.55 -0.53
CA ILE A 133 1.36 7.27 -0.88
C ILE A 133 0.64 8.55 -1.32
N GLU A 134 0.87 9.68 -0.63
CA GLU A 134 0.28 10.98 -0.97
C GLU A 134 0.74 11.47 -2.34
N GLN A 135 2.02 11.30 -2.67
CA GLN A 135 2.55 11.63 -4.00
C GLN A 135 1.87 10.78 -5.08
N CYS A 136 1.70 9.47 -4.85
CA CYS A 136 0.94 8.60 -5.74
C CYS A 136 -0.50 9.09 -5.91
N VAL A 137 -1.21 9.41 -4.82
CA VAL A 137 -2.60 9.89 -4.88
C VAL A 137 -2.72 11.20 -5.66
N HIS A 138 -1.84 12.18 -5.41
CA HIS A 138 -1.84 13.44 -6.14
C HIS A 138 -1.58 13.25 -7.63
N MET A 139 -0.68 12.34 -7.99
CA MET A 139 -0.43 12.00 -9.38
C MET A 139 -1.65 11.34 -10.05
N TYR A 140 -2.33 10.44 -9.34
CA TYR A 140 -3.57 9.83 -9.82
C TYR A 140 -4.66 10.89 -10.04
N GLU A 141 -4.83 11.83 -9.11
CA GLU A 141 -5.78 12.92 -9.24
C GLU A 141 -5.49 13.83 -10.43
N ALA A 142 -4.23 14.24 -10.61
CA ALA A 142 -3.80 15.06 -11.73
C ALA A 142 -4.08 14.36 -13.07
N HIS A 143 -3.82 13.06 -13.13
CA HIS A 143 -4.10 12.25 -14.30
C HIS A 143 -5.61 12.15 -14.59
N ARG A 144 -6.42 11.89 -13.56
CA ARG A 144 -7.89 11.82 -13.70
C ARG A 144 -8.48 13.15 -14.16
N GLN A 145 -7.98 14.27 -13.64
CA GLN A 145 -8.43 15.61 -14.04
C GLN A 145 -8.11 15.92 -15.51
N HIS A 146 -6.93 15.52 -16.00
CA HIS A 146 -6.55 15.70 -17.41
C HIS A 146 -7.46 14.89 -18.36
N PHE A 147 -7.84 13.67 -17.97
CA PHE A 147 -8.73 12.84 -18.78
C PHE A 147 -10.15 13.43 -18.90
N HIS A 148 -10.68 14.07 -17.85
CA HIS A 148 -12.01 14.69 -17.89
C HIS A 148 -12.09 16.02 -18.66
N GLN A 149 -10.95 16.57 -19.09
CA GLN A 149 -10.89 17.82 -19.87
C GLN A 149 -10.84 17.60 -21.39
N HIS A 150 -10.72 16.36 -21.84
CA HIS A 150 -10.63 15.95 -23.25
C HIS A 150 -11.74 14.97 -23.62
#